data_AF-A0A1B6DXR9-F1
#
_entry.id   AF-A0A1B6DXR9-F1
#
_cell.length_a   1.000
_cell.length_b   1.000
_cell.length_c   1.000
_cell.angle_alpha   90.00
_cell.angle_beta   90.00
_cell.angle_gamma   90.00
#
_symmetry.space_group_name_H-M   'P 1'
#
loop_
_entity.id
_entity.type
_entity.pdbx_description
1 polymer ?
#
loop_
_entity_poly.entity_id
_entity_poly.type
_entity_poly.pdbx_seq_one_letter_code
_entity_poly.pdbx_strand_id
1 'polypeptide(L)'
;CENRRDLEPKSVFGWFWSANRVKMAPTNQIPAGFGYNPWSQTGHKKVRQPDNAEFDINGTNESCLSILNNVYQDGIAWHDVACYHEKPFICEDSEELLNYVASTNRGIRL
;
A
#
# COMPACT_ATOMS: atom_id res chain seq x y z
N CYS A 1 -8.54 -10.82 9.43
CA CYS A 1 -8.40 -9.64 10.30
C CYS A 1 -9.76 -9.14 10.83
N GLU A 2 -10.71 -10.02 11.12
CA GLU A 2 -11.98 -9.60 11.74
C GLU A 2 -11.75 -9.48 13.25
N ASN A 3 -12.26 -8.41 13.88
CA ASN A 3 -12.18 -8.07 15.32
C ASN A 3 -11.01 -7.19 15.81
N ARG A 4 -10.26 -6.52 14.93
CA ARG A 4 -9.24 -5.53 15.33
C ARG A 4 -9.79 -4.10 15.23
N ARG A 5 -10.33 -3.59 16.34
CA ARG A 5 -10.96 -2.25 16.41
C ARG A 5 -10.00 -1.10 16.10
N ASP A 6 -8.70 -1.30 16.33
CA ASP A 6 -7.64 -0.34 16.00
C ASP A 6 -7.39 -0.17 14.49
N LEU A 7 -8.00 -1.04 13.67
CA LEU A 7 -7.94 -0.99 12.21
C LEU A 7 -9.20 -0.39 11.59
N GLU A 8 -10.19 -0.02 12.40
CA GLU A 8 -11.45 0.54 11.93
C GLU A 8 -11.44 2.07 12.00
N PRO A 9 -11.86 2.79 10.94
CA PRO A 9 -12.27 2.26 9.64
C PRO A 9 -11.09 1.74 8.80
N LYS A 10 -11.28 0.59 8.13
CA LYS A 10 -10.24 -0.07 7.33
C LYS A 10 -9.64 0.82 6.25
N SER A 11 -10.43 1.68 5.61
CA SER A 11 -9.96 2.63 4.60
C SER A 11 -8.97 3.66 5.14
N VAL A 12 -8.93 3.88 6.46
CA VAL A 12 -8.02 4.86 7.09
C VAL A 12 -6.87 4.18 7.83
N PHE A 13 -7.16 3.15 8.64
CA PHE A 13 -6.19 2.55 9.54
C PHE A 13 -5.79 1.12 9.17
N GLY A 14 -6.37 0.53 8.11
CA GLY A 14 -6.20 -0.87 7.75
C GLY A 14 -4.96 -1.19 6.91
N TRP A 15 -4.06 -0.23 6.68
CA TRP A 15 -2.97 -0.34 5.72
C TRP A 15 -1.63 -0.68 6.39
N PHE A 16 -0.89 -1.60 5.76
CA PHE A 16 0.38 -2.12 6.26
C PHE A 16 1.34 -2.38 5.12
N TRP A 17 2.63 -2.21 5.37
CA TRP A 17 3.67 -2.64 4.46
C TRP A 17 3.77 -4.16 4.47
N SER A 18 3.67 -4.79 3.30
CA SER A 18 3.70 -6.25 3.17
C SER A 18 5.04 -6.86 3.62
N ALA A 19 6.14 -6.12 3.49
CA ALA A 19 7.49 -6.58 3.84
C ALA A 19 7.67 -6.87 5.34
N ASN A 20 7.21 -5.98 6.21
CA ASN A 20 7.47 -6.03 7.66
C ASN A 20 6.21 -5.96 8.52
N ARG A 21 5.01 -5.85 7.91
CA ARG A 21 3.72 -5.68 8.58
C ARG A 21 3.65 -4.44 9.49
N VAL A 22 4.50 -3.45 9.26
CA VAL A 22 4.44 -2.15 9.94
C VAL A 22 3.21 -1.40 9.43
N LYS A 23 2.43 -0.85 10.37
CA LYS A 23 1.25 -0.06 10.07
C LYS A 23 1.66 1.21 9.32
N MET A 24 0.99 1.47 8.21
CA MET A 24 1.16 2.74 7.49
C MET A 24 0.54 3.89 8.30
N ALA A 25 0.98 5.11 8.00
CA ALA A 25 0.29 6.29 8.52
C ALA A 25 -1.19 6.28 8.06
N PRO A 26 -2.12 6.84 8.85
CA PRO A 26 -3.51 6.95 8.45
C PRO A 26 -3.64 7.61 7.07
N THR A 27 -4.49 7.08 6.21
CA THR A 27 -4.59 7.54 4.80
C THR A 27 -5.04 9.00 4.66
N ASN A 28 -5.64 9.56 5.70
CA ASN A 28 -6.05 10.96 5.77
C ASN A 28 -4.98 11.89 6.38
N GLN A 29 -3.77 11.40 6.66
CA GLN A 29 -2.66 12.16 7.23
C GLN A 29 -1.44 12.14 6.32
N ILE A 30 -0.55 13.12 6.50
CA ILE A 30 0.74 13.15 5.82
C ILE A 30 1.68 12.17 6.55
N PRO A 31 2.23 11.15 5.87
CA PRO A 31 3.17 10.22 6.50
C PRO A 31 4.45 10.92 6.97
N ALA A 32 5.09 10.40 8.01
CA ALA A 32 6.37 10.93 8.48
C ALA A 32 7.42 10.89 7.35
N GLY A 33 8.16 11.99 7.16
CA GLY A 33 9.14 12.14 6.10
C GLY A 33 8.58 12.62 4.75
N PHE A 34 7.25 12.71 4.60
CA PHE A 34 6.61 13.26 3.41
C PHE A 34 6.25 14.74 3.60
N GLY A 35 6.35 15.52 2.52
CA GLY A 35 5.86 16.91 2.49
C GLY A 35 4.38 17.06 2.13
N TYR A 36 3.75 15.97 1.70
CA TYR A 36 2.34 15.94 1.24
C TYR A 36 1.75 14.54 1.47
N ASN A 37 0.42 14.43 1.42
CA ASN A 37 -0.24 13.13 1.52
C ASN A 37 -0.18 12.42 0.15
N PRO A 38 0.47 11.25 0.04
CA PRO A 38 0.64 10.56 -1.25
C PRO A 38 -0.64 9.91 -1.77
N TRP A 39 -1.68 9.74 -0.95
CA TRP A 39 -2.99 9.23 -1.37
C TRP A 39 -3.68 10.21 -2.32
N SER A 40 -4.19 9.69 -3.43
CA SER A 40 -4.80 10.52 -4.44
C SER A 40 -6.05 11.24 -3.93
N GLN A 41 -6.27 12.43 -4.50
CA GLN A 41 -7.43 13.26 -4.24
C GLN A 41 -8.67 12.81 -5.04
N THR A 42 -8.49 11.89 -5.98
CA THR A 42 -9.51 11.38 -6.88
C THR A 42 -9.24 9.89 -7.16
N GLY A 43 -10.18 9.22 -7.80
CA GLY A 43 -10.09 7.82 -8.20
C GLY A 43 -11.22 7.50 -9.17
N HIS A 44 -11.58 6.22 -9.29
CA HIS A 44 -12.68 5.80 -10.14
C HIS A 44 -14.01 6.46 -9.74
N LYS A 45 -14.26 6.60 -8.43
CA LYS A 45 -15.46 7.25 -7.89
C LYS A 45 -15.37 8.78 -7.84
N LYS A 46 -14.27 9.38 -8.31
CA LYS A 46 -13.99 10.84 -8.19
C LYS A 46 -14.01 11.35 -6.75
N VAL A 47 -13.63 10.48 -5.80
CA VAL A 47 -13.46 10.81 -4.39
C VAL A 47 -12.02 10.51 -3.96
N ARG A 48 -11.63 10.99 -2.78
CA ARG A 48 -10.30 10.72 -2.22
C ARG A 48 -10.07 9.22 -2.01
N GLN A 49 -8.87 8.77 -2.33
CA GLN A 49 -8.43 7.40 -2.06
C GLN A 49 -8.11 7.22 -0.56
N PRO A 50 -8.33 6.01 0.01
CA PRO A 50 -8.88 4.81 -0.63
C PRO A 50 -10.40 4.88 -0.84
N ASP A 51 -10.89 4.54 -2.03
CA ASP A 51 -12.32 4.64 -2.38
C ASP A 51 -13.07 3.30 -2.51
N ASN A 52 -12.34 2.18 -2.51
CA ASN A 52 -12.86 0.82 -2.67
C ASN A 52 -13.91 0.76 -3.79
N ALA A 53 -13.62 1.40 -4.92
CA ALA A 53 -14.45 1.47 -6.10
C ALA A 53 -14.88 0.10 -6.61
N GLU A 54 -13.94 -0.85 -6.64
CA GLU A 54 -14.21 -2.15 -7.26
C GLU A 54 -15.27 -2.96 -6.50
N PHE A 55 -15.41 -2.73 -5.20
CA PHE A 55 -16.43 -3.40 -4.38
C PHE A 55 -17.85 -3.10 -4.86
N ASP A 56 -18.11 -1.87 -5.31
CA ASP A 56 -19.43 -1.49 -5.84
C ASP A 56 -19.67 -2.02 -7.25
N ILE A 57 -18.60 -2.40 -7.97
CA ILE A 57 -18.67 -2.90 -9.35
C ILE A 57 -18.87 -4.43 -9.37
N ASN A 58 -18.04 -5.16 -8.62
CA ASN A 58 -18.00 -6.63 -8.68
C ASN A 58 -17.94 -7.31 -7.30
N GLY A 59 -18.03 -6.56 -6.20
CA GLY A 59 -17.94 -7.08 -4.83
C GLY A 59 -16.53 -7.38 -4.33
N THR A 60 -15.49 -7.05 -5.09
CA THR A 60 -14.09 -7.27 -4.70
C THR A 60 -13.54 -6.06 -3.94
N ASN A 61 -12.91 -6.31 -2.80
CA ASN A 61 -12.24 -5.25 -2.06
C ASN A 61 -10.89 -4.88 -2.68
N GLU A 62 -10.62 -3.58 -2.75
CA GLU A 62 -9.36 -2.99 -3.16
C GLU A 62 -8.39 -2.95 -1.97
N SER A 63 -7.87 -4.12 -1.63
CA SER A 63 -7.04 -4.30 -0.42
C SER A 63 -5.54 -4.19 -0.68
N CYS A 64 -5.14 -3.79 -1.89
CA CYS A 64 -3.75 -3.63 -2.29
C CYS A 64 -3.47 -2.18 -2.66
N LEU A 65 -2.23 -1.73 -2.41
CA LEU A 65 -1.76 -0.40 -2.73
C LEU A 65 -1.04 -0.42 -4.08
N SER A 66 -1.35 0.55 -4.95
CA SER A 66 -0.59 0.78 -6.18
C SER A 66 -0.19 2.24 -6.32
N ILE A 67 0.97 2.48 -6.92
CA ILE A 67 1.43 3.80 -7.34
C ILE A 67 1.08 3.94 -8.81
N LEU A 68 0.14 4.82 -9.13
CA LEU A 68 -0.32 5.05 -10.50
C LEU A 68 0.31 6.34 -11.03
N ASN A 69 0.71 6.32 -12.30
CA ASN A 69 1.26 7.48 -12.99
C ASN A 69 0.18 8.15 -13.84
N ASN A 70 -0.49 9.14 -13.26
CA ASN A 70 -1.42 10.06 -13.90
C ASN A 70 -2.63 9.39 -14.58
N VAL A 71 -3.07 8.24 -14.06
CA VAL A 71 -4.23 7.49 -14.60
C VAL A 71 -5.52 8.30 -14.44
N TYR A 72 -5.66 9.08 -13.36
CA TYR A 72 -6.85 9.87 -13.06
C TYR A 72 -6.61 11.39 -13.16
N GLN A 73 -5.59 11.82 -13.91
CA GLN A 73 -5.18 13.23 -14.05
C GLN A 73 -4.71 13.86 -12.72
N ASP A 74 -4.11 13.05 -11.86
CA ASP A 74 -3.71 13.35 -10.50
C ASP A 74 -2.19 13.28 -10.27
N GLY A 75 -1.41 13.12 -11.35
CA GLY A 75 0.03 12.92 -11.26
C GLY A 75 0.40 11.53 -10.72
N ILE A 76 1.57 11.42 -10.08
CA ILE A 76 2.01 10.16 -9.45
C ILE A 76 1.41 10.10 -8.04
N ALA A 77 0.45 9.21 -7.83
CA ALA A 77 -0.29 9.12 -6.58
C ALA A 77 -0.59 7.66 -6.18
N TRP A 78 -0.90 7.47 -4.90
CA TRP A 78 -1.29 6.19 -4.32
C TRP A 78 -2.78 5.96 -4.47
N HIS A 79 -3.13 4.75 -4.89
CA HIS A 79 -4.49 4.28 -5.09
C HIS A 79 -4.67 2.91 -4.44
N ASP A 80 -5.86 2.67 -3.90
CA ASP A 80 -6.27 1.31 -3.61
C ASP A 80 -6.65 0.60 -4.90
N VAL A 81 -6.26 -0.67 -5.02
CA VAL A 81 -6.54 -1.51 -6.17
C VAL A 81 -6.89 -2.91 -5.70
N ALA A 82 -7.68 -3.63 -6.51
CA ALA A 82 -7.89 -5.05 -6.25
C ALA A 82 -6.59 -5.85 -6.41
N CYS A 83 -6.38 -6.82 -5.53
CA CYS A 83 -5.12 -7.53 -5.43
C CYS A 83 -4.84 -8.50 -6.58
N TYR A 84 -5.83 -8.82 -7.42
CA TYR A 84 -5.64 -9.72 -8.56
C TYR A 84 -5.06 -9.02 -9.80
N HIS A 85 -4.98 -7.69 -9.81
CA HIS A 85 -4.40 -6.96 -10.94
C HIS A 85 -2.90 -7.23 -11.04
N GLU A 86 -2.44 -7.77 -12.16
CA GLU A 86 -1.01 -7.95 -12.44
C GLU A 86 -0.34 -6.60 -12.65
N LYS A 87 0.64 -6.28 -11.81
CA LYS A 87 1.39 -5.02 -11.85
C LYS A 87 2.86 -5.27 -11.49
N PRO A 88 3.79 -4.41 -11.97
CA PRO A 88 5.15 -4.39 -11.44
C PRO A 88 5.14 -4.12 -9.94
N PHE A 89 6.08 -4.73 -9.21
CA PHE A 89 6.25 -4.55 -7.77
C PHE A 89 7.49 -3.71 -7.47
N ILE A 90 7.46 -3.03 -6.33
CA ILE A 90 8.59 -2.29 -5.78
C ILE A 90 9.15 -3.11 -4.64
N CYS A 91 10.47 -3.33 -4.64
CA CYS A 91 11.18 -4.00 -3.56
C CYS A 91 12.13 -3.03 -2.87
N GLU A 92 12.36 -3.29 -1.60
CA GLU A 92 13.47 -2.72 -0.83
C GLU A 92 14.31 -3.85 -0.25
N ASP A 93 15.59 -3.58 -0.05
CA ASP A 93 16.47 -4.50 0.63
C ASP A 93 16.13 -4.54 2.12
N SER A 94 16.05 -5.74 2.69
CA SER A 94 15.85 -5.93 4.13
C SER A 94 17.16 -6.37 4.75
N GLU A 95 17.78 -5.50 5.55
CA GLU A 95 19.03 -5.81 6.25
C GLU A 95 18.92 -7.08 7.10
N GLU A 96 17.77 -7.31 7.74
CA GLU A 96 17.51 -8.53 8.52
C GLU A 96 17.59 -9.79 7.64
N LEU A 97 16.91 -9.78 6.49
CA LEU A 97 16.93 -10.91 5.56
C LEU A 97 18.31 -11.07 4.90
N LEU A 98 18.98 -9.98 4.56
CA LEU A 98 20.34 -10.01 4.02
C LEU A 98 21.33 -10.59 5.04
N ASN A 99 21.25 -10.20 6.31
CA ASN A 99 22.06 -10.74 7.39
C ASN A 99 21.78 -12.23 7.63
N TYR A 100 20.51 -12.64 7.59
CA TYR A 100 20.12 -14.05 7.68
C TYR A 100 20.73 -14.87 6.52
N VAL A 101 20.62 -14.39 5.28
CA VAL A 101 21.21 -15.07 4.11
C VAL A 101 22.73 -15.15 4.22
N ALA A 102 23.40 -14.06 4.62
CA ALA A 102 24.86 -14.02 4.80
C ALA A 102 25.36 -15.00 5.87
N SER A 103 24.62 -15.17 6.97
CA SER A 103 24.98 -16.07 8.07
C SER A 103 24.73 -17.54 7.76
N THR A 104 23.71 -17.85 6.94
CA THR A 104 23.29 -19.22 6.61
C THR A 104 23.98 -19.78 5.36
N ASN A 105 24.48 -18.93 4.46
CA ASN A 105 25.13 -19.33 3.21
C ASN A 105 26.60 -18.88 3.17
N ARG A 106 27.53 -19.80 3.47
CA ARG A 106 28.97 -19.50 3.43
C ARG A 106 29.44 -19.20 2.00
N GLY A 107 30.12 -18.07 1.81
CA GLY A 107 30.76 -17.70 0.54
C GLY A 107 29.85 -16.95 -0.45
N ILE A 108 28.62 -16.60 -0.06
CA ILE A 108 27.77 -15.73 -0.87
C ILE A 108 28.27 -14.29 -0.80
N ARG A 109 28.26 -13.58 -1.94
CA ARG A 109 28.54 -12.15 -2.02
C ARG A 109 27.24 -11.44 -2.36
N LEU A 110 26.66 -10.78 -1.38
CA LEU A 110 25.47 -9.94 -1.50
C LEU A 110 25.88 -8.55 -2.00
#